data_AF-A0A5N5TC90-F1
#
_entry.id   AF-A0A5N5TC90-F1
#
_cell.length_a   1.000
_cell.length_b   1.000
_cell.length_c   1.000
_cell.angle_alpha   90.00
_cell.angle_beta   90.00
_cell.angle_gamma   90.00
#
_symmetry.space_group_name_H-M   'P 1'
#
loop_
_entity.id
_entity.type
_entity.pdbx_description
1 polymer ?
#
loop_
_entity_poly.entity_id
_entity_poly.type
_entity_poly.pdbx_seq_one_letter_code
_entity_poly.pdbx_strand_id
1 'polypeptide(L)'
;MTVTYTSDVASSHKFGVFWKLLLRWKGSVYKMIWPEIIVFTVIFLSLSCIYRYALSDYYKEIFEQIALYCRSYVDSIPVTFVLGFYVSLVVTRWWGQFESLPWPDNLAILVSNSIQGRDVRTRMMRRTIVRYLLDTEKNLLEATIKDANGNIYWVPLVWAVSLIESARKECYIKNDLAVQVVTLAVYSFLVATIMGRQFLENQGNRNIGTIDIFIPIFTYLQILFYLGWLKVAESLFNPFGKDDEDFDVEGLVDRNMRISYLIADKMLDSHPELQQDKHWDEVFYKQALIRTPSKKDREEENETTINLLPKDDEADFVVSP
;
A
#
# COMPACT_ATOMS: atom_id res chain seq x y z
N MET A 1 9.68 -4.86 8.70
CA MET A 1 10.06 -4.88 7.26
C MET A 1 8.84 -5.07 6.40
N THR A 2 8.48 -3.99 5.69
CA THR A 2 7.40 -3.88 4.72
C THR A 2 7.51 -4.92 3.61
N VAL A 3 6.38 -5.45 3.15
CA VAL A 3 6.34 -6.49 2.11
C VAL A 3 6.58 -5.89 0.72
N THR A 4 7.79 -6.07 0.17
CA THR A 4 8.11 -5.72 -1.22
C THR A 4 7.88 -6.93 -2.15
N TYR A 5 7.32 -6.67 -3.33
CA TYR A 5 7.12 -7.65 -4.41
C TYR A 5 7.38 -7.08 -5.80
N THR A 6 7.97 -5.87 -5.88
CA THR A 6 8.23 -5.14 -7.13
C THR A 6 9.02 -5.96 -8.13
N SER A 7 10.01 -6.75 -7.68
CA SER A 7 10.80 -7.64 -8.53
C SER A 7 9.98 -8.76 -9.15
N ASP A 8 8.99 -9.27 -8.43
CA ASP A 8 8.19 -10.44 -8.85
C ASP A 8 7.18 -10.06 -9.95
N VAL A 9 6.78 -8.78 -9.99
CA VAL A 9 5.84 -8.22 -10.98
C VAL A 9 6.50 -7.32 -12.02
N ALA A 10 7.84 -7.26 -12.06
CA ALA A 10 8.58 -6.35 -12.95
C ALA A 10 8.39 -6.65 -14.45
N SER A 11 7.93 -7.84 -14.83
CA SER A 11 7.70 -8.22 -16.23
C SER A 11 6.34 -8.90 -16.41
N SER A 12 5.61 -8.49 -17.45
CA SER A 12 4.35 -9.09 -17.87
C SER A 12 4.51 -10.29 -18.81
N HIS A 13 5.74 -10.64 -19.23
CA HIS A 13 5.97 -11.64 -20.27
C HIS A 13 5.67 -13.08 -19.83
N LYS A 14 5.67 -13.38 -18.52
CA LYS A 14 5.39 -14.74 -18.02
C LYS A 14 3.89 -14.85 -17.70
N PHE A 15 3.24 -15.86 -18.26
CA PHE A 15 1.87 -16.21 -17.88
C PHE A 15 1.82 -16.55 -16.37
N GLY A 16 0.84 -15.98 -15.64
CA GLY A 16 0.64 -16.28 -14.21
C GLY A 16 1.52 -15.52 -13.22
N VAL A 17 2.08 -14.36 -13.58
CA VAL A 17 2.85 -13.49 -12.65
C VAL A 17 2.04 -13.15 -11.39
N PHE A 18 0.77 -12.75 -11.56
CA PHE A 18 -0.12 -12.44 -10.44
C PHE A 18 -0.59 -13.67 -9.65
N TRP A 19 -0.57 -14.87 -10.24
CA TRP A 19 -0.95 -16.10 -9.51
C TRP A 19 0.03 -16.42 -8.38
N LYS A 20 1.31 -16.07 -8.56
CA LYS A 20 2.32 -16.20 -7.50
C LYS A 20 2.03 -15.29 -6.31
N LEU A 21 1.46 -14.10 -6.57
CA LEU A 21 1.05 -13.19 -5.49
C LEU A 21 -0.14 -13.72 -4.71
N LEU A 22 -1.10 -14.37 -5.37
CA LEU A 22 -2.25 -15.00 -4.72
C LEU A 22 -1.86 -16.15 -3.79
N LEU A 23 -0.69 -16.77 -3.96
CA LEU A 23 -0.23 -17.86 -3.10
C LEU A 23 0.61 -17.38 -1.90
N ARG A 24 0.85 -16.08 -1.77
CA ARG A 24 1.64 -15.53 -0.66
C ARG A 24 0.79 -15.44 0.61
N TRP A 25 1.39 -15.77 1.76
CA TRP A 25 0.74 -15.65 3.07
C TRP A 25 1.08 -14.34 3.81
N LYS A 26 2.35 -13.94 3.81
CA LYS A 26 2.80 -12.71 4.49
C LYS A 26 2.30 -11.48 3.76
N GLY A 27 1.69 -10.55 4.51
CA GLY A 27 1.04 -9.36 3.97
C GLY A 27 -0.06 -9.66 2.94
N SER A 28 -0.78 -10.78 3.14
CA SER A 28 -1.82 -11.23 2.22
C SER A 28 -3.21 -10.95 2.76
N VAL A 29 -4.14 -10.75 1.85
CA VAL A 29 -5.57 -10.60 2.15
C VAL A 29 -6.09 -11.81 2.95
N TYR A 30 -5.59 -13.02 2.68
CA TYR A 30 -6.00 -14.23 3.41
C TYR A 30 -5.63 -14.18 4.89
N LYS A 31 -4.43 -13.68 5.22
CA LYS A 31 -3.97 -13.51 6.61
C LYS A 31 -4.86 -12.54 7.39
N MET A 32 -5.49 -11.57 6.70
CA MET A 32 -6.35 -10.57 7.32
C MET A 32 -7.80 -11.01 7.52
N ILE A 33 -8.37 -11.83 6.63
CA ILE A 33 -9.81 -12.19 6.65
C ILE A 33 -10.08 -13.59 7.23
N TRP A 34 -9.07 -14.45 7.40
CA TRP A 34 -9.32 -15.83 7.83
C TRP A 34 -10.16 -15.97 9.12
N PRO A 35 -10.04 -15.12 10.17
CA PRO A 35 -10.88 -15.23 11.35
C PRO A 35 -12.36 -14.93 11.02
N GLU A 36 -12.62 -13.89 10.24
CA GLU A 36 -13.97 -13.49 9.85
C GLU A 36 -14.62 -14.54 8.94
N ILE A 37 -13.86 -15.15 8.03
CA ILE A 37 -14.35 -16.26 7.20
C ILE A 37 -14.75 -17.45 8.08
N ILE A 38 -13.95 -17.81 9.09
CA ILE A 38 -14.31 -18.90 10.01
C ILE A 38 -15.59 -18.58 10.78
N VAL A 39 -15.71 -17.37 11.34
CA VAL A 39 -16.92 -16.94 12.05
C VAL A 39 -18.14 -16.98 11.12
N PHE A 40 -18.00 -16.45 9.90
CA PHE A 40 -19.05 -16.51 8.89
C PHE A 40 -19.45 -17.95 8.57
N THR A 41 -18.48 -18.84 8.34
CA THR A 41 -18.72 -20.26 8.04
C THR A 41 -19.45 -20.95 9.18
N VAL A 42 -19.03 -20.74 10.43
CA VAL A 42 -19.68 -21.34 11.61
C VAL A 42 -21.14 -20.89 11.71
N ILE A 43 -21.41 -19.59 11.59
CA ILE A 43 -22.77 -19.05 11.65
C ILE A 43 -23.61 -19.57 10.47
N PHE A 44 -23.07 -19.51 9.26
CA PHE A 44 -23.77 -19.95 8.05
C PHE A 44 -24.16 -21.43 8.13
N LEU A 45 -23.21 -22.29 8.49
CA LEU A 45 -23.45 -23.73 8.64
C LEU A 45 -24.41 -24.03 9.80
N SER A 46 -24.33 -23.28 10.90
CA SER A 46 -25.26 -23.45 12.02
C SER A 46 -26.70 -23.18 11.60
N LEU A 47 -26.93 -22.11 10.83
CA LEU A 47 -28.25 -21.77 10.29
C LEU A 47 -28.72 -22.81 9.27
N SER A 48 -27.83 -23.29 8.38
CA SER A 48 -28.16 -24.36 7.44
C SER A 48 -28.57 -25.66 8.15
N CYS A 49 -27.87 -26.03 9.24
CA CYS A 49 -28.22 -27.20 10.05
C CYS A 49 -29.55 -27.01 10.78
N ILE A 50 -29.79 -25.83 11.36
CA ILE A 50 -31.04 -25.48 12.03
C ILE A 50 -32.22 -25.59 11.05
N TYR A 51 -32.10 -25.00 9.84
CA TYR A 51 -33.12 -25.06 8.80
C TYR A 51 -33.44 -26.50 8.38
N ARG A 52 -32.43 -27.35 8.17
CA ARG A 52 -32.63 -28.72 7.67
C ARG A 52 -33.13 -29.70 8.72
N TYR A 53 -32.57 -29.65 9.93
CA TYR A 53 -32.74 -30.71 10.93
C TYR A 53 -33.58 -30.31 12.14
N ALA A 54 -33.70 -29.01 12.44
CA ALA A 54 -34.38 -28.55 13.66
C ALA A 54 -35.73 -27.87 13.40
N LEU A 55 -35.92 -27.21 12.25
CA LEU A 55 -37.17 -26.51 11.93
C LEU A 55 -38.26 -27.46 11.44
N SER A 56 -39.48 -27.26 11.94
CA SER A 56 -40.69 -27.87 11.38
C SER A 56 -41.12 -27.18 10.09
N ASP A 57 -41.99 -27.82 9.30
CA ASP A 57 -42.43 -27.32 7.99
C ASP A 57 -43.01 -25.89 8.04
N TYR A 58 -43.79 -25.58 9.10
CA TYR A 58 -44.31 -24.22 9.32
C TYR A 58 -43.19 -23.18 9.50
N TYR A 59 -42.19 -23.48 10.33
CA TYR A 59 -41.09 -22.54 10.57
C TYR A 59 -40.12 -22.48 9.37
N LYS A 60 -40.00 -23.54 8.58
CA LYS A 60 -39.24 -23.54 7.33
C LYS A 60 -39.80 -22.52 6.34
N GLU A 61 -41.12 -22.46 6.16
CA GLU A 61 -41.75 -21.45 5.27
C GLU A 61 -41.44 -20.01 5.72
N ILE A 62 -41.49 -19.74 7.03
CA ILE A 62 -41.13 -18.43 7.58
C ILE A 62 -39.65 -18.13 7.32
N PHE A 63 -38.77 -19.11 7.55
CA PHE A 63 -37.33 -18.96 7.29
C PHE A 63 -37.05 -18.64 5.82
N GLU A 64 -37.72 -19.32 4.89
CA GLU A 64 -37.61 -19.09 3.45
C GLU A 64 -38.04 -17.66 3.08
N GLN A 65 -39.14 -17.16 3.64
CA GLN A 65 -39.59 -15.78 3.42
C GLN A 65 -38.57 -14.75 3.93
N ILE A 66 -37.98 -14.98 5.11
CA ILE A 66 -36.93 -14.12 5.66
C ILE A 66 -35.68 -14.16 4.78
N ALA A 67 -35.25 -15.34 4.34
CA ALA A 67 -34.10 -15.50 3.46
C ALA A 67 -34.32 -14.77 2.12
N LEU A 68 -35.50 -14.89 1.52
CA LEU A 68 -35.85 -14.19 0.28
C LEU A 68 -35.89 -12.66 0.47
N TYR A 69 -36.38 -12.18 1.60
CA TYR A 69 -36.33 -10.77 1.97
C TYR A 69 -34.89 -10.25 2.11
N CYS A 70 -34.03 -10.98 2.84
CA CYS A 70 -32.63 -10.60 2.97
C CYS A 70 -31.90 -10.63 1.62
N ARG A 71 -32.24 -11.57 0.73
CA ARG A 71 -31.64 -11.66 -0.62
C ARG A 71 -31.93 -10.43 -1.47
N SER A 72 -33.16 -9.93 -1.47
CA SER A 72 -33.51 -8.72 -2.23
C SER A 72 -32.79 -7.47 -1.70
N TYR A 73 -32.57 -7.40 -0.39
CA TYR A 73 -31.80 -6.33 0.24
C TYR A 73 -30.32 -6.40 -0.18
N VAL A 74 -29.68 -7.58 -0.09
CA VAL A 74 -28.29 -7.80 -0.52
C VAL A 74 -28.04 -7.34 -1.95
N ASP A 75 -28.95 -7.65 -2.87
CA ASP A 75 -28.82 -7.28 -4.28
C ASP A 75 -29.05 -5.77 -4.52
N SER A 76 -29.60 -5.04 -3.54
CA SER A 76 -29.91 -3.61 -3.63
C SER A 76 -28.84 -2.68 -3.03
N ILE A 77 -27.98 -3.15 -2.12
CA ILE A 77 -26.98 -2.29 -1.46
C ILE A 77 -25.79 -2.02 -2.41
N PRO A 78 -25.49 -0.77 -2.79
CA PRO A 78 -24.35 -0.44 -3.64
C PRO A 78 -23.04 -0.38 -2.83
N VAL A 79 -22.67 -1.47 -2.15
CA VAL A 79 -21.47 -1.54 -1.30
C VAL A 79 -20.20 -1.20 -2.08
N THR A 80 -20.13 -1.63 -3.34
CA THR A 80 -19.00 -1.37 -4.26
C THR A 80 -18.67 0.11 -4.40
N PHE A 81 -19.69 0.97 -4.53
CA PHE A 81 -19.49 2.41 -4.71
C PHE A 81 -18.91 3.03 -3.44
N VAL A 82 -19.57 2.84 -2.31
CA VAL A 82 -19.17 3.41 -1.02
C VAL A 82 -17.76 2.94 -0.63
N LEU A 83 -17.49 1.65 -0.80
CA LEU A 83 -16.20 1.05 -0.48
C LEU A 83 -15.08 1.57 -1.40
N GLY A 84 -15.36 1.75 -2.69
CA GLY A 84 -14.39 2.29 -3.64
C GLY A 84 -13.97 3.72 -3.34
N PHE A 85 -14.91 4.62 -3.00
CA PHE A 85 -14.57 5.98 -2.57
C PHE A 85 -13.75 5.99 -1.29
N TYR A 86 -14.16 5.17 -0.32
CA TYR A 86 -13.46 5.07 0.96
C TYR A 86 -12.01 4.59 0.79
N VAL A 87 -11.81 3.48 0.06
CA VAL A 87 -10.47 2.92 -0.17
C VAL A 87 -9.60 3.90 -0.94
N SER A 88 -10.13 4.56 -1.96
CA SER A 88 -9.40 5.59 -2.71
C SER A 88 -8.92 6.73 -1.80
N LEU A 89 -9.80 7.25 -0.93
CA LEU A 89 -9.45 8.28 0.04
C LEU A 89 -8.35 7.83 1.00
N VAL A 90 -8.43 6.60 1.50
CA VAL A 90 -7.41 6.03 2.40
C VAL A 90 -6.06 5.89 1.67
N VAL A 91 -6.05 5.36 0.45
CA VAL A 91 -4.82 5.21 -0.36
C VAL A 91 -4.17 6.57 -0.65
N THR A 92 -4.95 7.58 -1.02
CA THR A 92 -4.44 8.95 -1.24
C THR A 92 -3.81 9.51 0.04
N ARG A 93 -4.47 9.34 1.19
CA ARG A 93 -3.93 9.78 2.49
C ARG A 93 -2.69 9.01 2.89
N TRP A 94 -2.67 7.71 2.64
CA TRP A 94 -1.53 6.83 2.92
C TRP A 94 -0.30 7.27 2.13
N TRP A 95 -0.46 7.56 0.83
CA TRP A 95 0.63 8.05 -0.01
C TRP A 95 1.12 9.43 0.44
N GLY A 96 0.21 10.35 0.77
CA GLY A 96 0.60 11.65 1.32
C GLY A 96 1.36 11.56 2.65
N GLN A 97 1.09 10.54 3.47
CA GLN A 97 1.86 10.25 4.69
C GLN A 97 3.25 9.68 4.37
N PHE A 98 3.37 8.86 3.32
CA PHE A 98 4.67 8.37 2.86
C PHE A 98 5.55 9.51 2.35
N GLU A 99 5.00 10.41 1.53
CA GLU A 99 5.72 11.56 0.96
C GLU A 99 6.13 12.60 2.01
N SER A 100 5.44 12.66 3.15
CA SER A 100 5.79 13.57 4.24
C SER A 100 6.91 13.06 5.15
N LEU A 101 7.39 11.83 4.94
CA LEU A 101 8.53 11.29 5.69
C LEU A 101 9.81 12.09 5.38
N PRO A 102 10.55 12.55 6.41
CA PRO A 102 11.71 13.40 6.21
C PRO A 102 12.93 12.64 5.67
N TRP A 103 13.58 13.21 4.67
CA TRP A 103 14.84 12.72 4.08
C TRP A 103 15.97 13.73 4.32
N PRO A 104 16.92 13.45 5.24
CA PRO A 104 17.98 14.41 5.60
C PRO A 104 19.09 14.54 4.56
N ASP A 105 19.06 13.74 3.48
CA ASP A 105 20.15 13.63 2.50
C ASP A 105 20.52 14.97 1.87
N ASN A 106 19.53 15.72 1.39
CA ASN A 106 19.74 17.03 0.77
C ASN A 106 20.38 18.03 1.74
N LEU A 107 19.93 18.01 3.01
CA LEU A 107 20.48 18.87 4.05
C LEU A 107 21.90 18.44 4.44
N ALA A 108 22.17 17.13 4.54
CA ALA A 108 23.50 16.61 4.84
C ALA A 108 24.52 16.99 3.75
N ILE A 109 24.12 16.93 2.48
CA ILE A 109 24.93 17.39 1.34
C ILE A 109 25.20 18.89 1.45
N LEU A 110 24.17 19.69 1.73
CA LEU A 110 24.32 21.13 1.89
C LEU A 110 25.29 21.48 3.03
N VAL A 111 25.10 20.88 4.20
CA VAL A 111 25.97 21.07 5.38
C VAL A 111 27.41 20.66 5.09
N SER A 112 27.61 19.55 4.36
CA SER A 112 28.94 19.09 3.94
C SER A 112 29.63 20.11 3.03
N ASN A 113 28.91 20.66 2.06
CA ASN A 113 29.48 21.62 1.10
C ASN A 113 29.68 23.02 1.70
N SER A 114 28.80 23.45 2.61
CA SER A 114 28.84 24.79 3.20
C SER A 114 29.90 24.94 4.31
N ILE A 115 30.23 23.86 5.04
CA ILE A 115 31.19 23.91 6.16
C ILE A 115 32.45 23.14 5.78
N GLN A 116 33.41 23.86 5.18
CA GLN A 116 34.68 23.29 4.74
C GLN A 116 35.68 23.20 5.90
N GLY A 117 36.60 22.22 5.84
CA GLY A 117 37.67 22.03 6.84
C GLY A 117 37.75 20.62 7.43
N ARG A 118 38.99 20.20 7.74
CA ARG A 118 39.33 18.88 8.33
C ARG A 118 39.69 18.95 9.82
N ASP A 119 39.68 20.15 10.39
CA ASP A 119 39.90 20.32 11.81
C ASP A 119 38.81 19.61 12.61
N VAL A 120 39.17 19.13 13.80
CA VAL A 120 38.25 18.40 14.68
C VAL A 120 36.99 19.24 14.96
N ARG A 121 37.13 20.56 15.02
CA ARG A 121 36.01 21.48 15.30
C ARG A 121 35.00 21.57 14.16
N THR A 122 35.42 21.83 12.91
CA THR A 122 34.50 21.86 11.75
C THR A 122 33.86 20.50 11.49
N ARG A 123 34.62 19.41 11.65
CA ARG A 123 34.12 18.03 11.60
C ARG A 123 33.03 17.80 12.64
N MET A 124 33.28 18.18 13.88
CA MET A 124 32.29 18.09 14.96
C MET A 124 31.11 19.02 14.69
N MET A 125 31.29 20.19 14.09
CA MET A 125 30.20 21.12 13.76
C MET A 125 29.26 20.54 12.69
N ARG A 126 29.79 19.98 11.59
CA ARG A 126 28.99 19.28 10.57
C ARG A 126 28.24 18.08 11.15
N ARG A 127 28.98 17.24 11.89
CA ARG A 127 28.39 16.09 12.59
C ARG A 127 27.30 16.57 13.51
N THR A 128 27.51 17.60 14.32
CA THR A 128 26.54 18.14 15.27
C THR A 128 25.36 18.82 14.58
N ILE A 129 25.47 19.43 13.40
CA ILE A 129 24.33 20.02 12.67
C ILE A 129 23.47 18.93 12.05
N VAL A 130 24.08 17.97 11.34
CA VAL A 130 23.38 16.80 10.81
C VAL A 130 22.79 15.97 11.94
N ARG A 131 23.55 15.83 13.02
CA ARG A 131 23.06 15.25 14.23
C ARG A 131 21.93 16.10 14.74
N TYR A 132 21.98 17.41 14.92
CA TYR A 132 20.87 18.22 15.42
C TYR A 132 19.57 18.09 14.61
N LEU A 133 19.65 17.91 13.30
CA LEU A 133 18.49 17.56 12.47
C LEU A 133 17.89 16.18 12.83
N LEU A 134 18.65 15.33 13.55
CA LEU A 134 18.36 13.98 14.03
C LEU A 134 18.45 13.80 15.59
N ASP A 135 19.06 14.73 16.34
CA ASP A 135 19.57 14.70 17.73
C ASP A 135 19.17 15.95 18.51
N THR A 136 18.77 17.07 17.89
CA THR A 136 18.10 18.11 18.70
C THR A 136 16.77 17.54 19.15
N GLU A 137 16.16 16.68 18.33
CA GLU A 137 15.12 15.77 18.76
C GLU A 137 15.60 14.91 19.93
N LYS A 138 16.73 14.19 19.81
CA LYS A 138 17.27 13.30 20.85
C LYS A 138 17.76 13.98 22.16
N ASN A 139 18.41 15.14 22.12
CA ASN A 139 19.01 15.82 23.28
C ASN A 139 18.00 16.70 24.02
N LEU A 140 17.04 17.31 23.31
CA LEU A 140 15.88 17.97 23.93
C LEU A 140 14.99 16.93 24.62
N LEU A 141 14.98 15.71 24.09
CA LEU A 141 14.45 14.53 24.75
C LEU A 141 15.28 14.12 25.97
N GLU A 142 16.59 13.87 25.84
CA GLU A 142 17.48 13.46 26.95
C GLU A 142 17.53 14.47 28.12
N ALA A 143 17.38 15.77 27.87
CA ALA A 143 17.30 16.80 28.93
C ALA A 143 15.95 16.78 29.70
N THR A 144 14.86 16.39 29.03
CA THR A 144 13.52 16.26 29.63
C THR A 144 13.30 14.87 30.26
N ILE A 145 14.16 13.91 29.91
CA ILE A 145 14.25 12.51 30.38
C ILE A 145 15.04 12.36 31.67
N LYS A 146 15.81 13.36 32.12
CA LYS A 146 16.57 13.23 33.38
C LYS A 146 15.71 13.00 34.63
N ASP A 147 14.40 13.23 34.53
CA ASP A 147 13.40 12.86 35.55
C ASP A 147 12.65 11.54 35.24
N ALA A 148 12.85 10.92 34.07
CA ALA A 148 12.16 9.70 33.64
C ALA A 148 13.10 8.76 32.85
N ASN A 149 13.60 7.71 33.50
CA ASN A 149 14.52 6.71 32.90
C ASN A 149 13.96 6.04 31.61
N GLY A 150 14.36 6.47 30.41
CA GLY A 150 14.09 5.75 29.14
C GLY A 150 14.39 6.53 27.84
N ASN A 151 14.55 5.83 26.70
CA ASN A 151 14.82 6.39 25.35
C ASN A 151 13.51 6.82 24.66
N ILE A 152 13.39 8.09 24.26
CA ILE A 152 12.08 8.74 24.13
C ILE A 152 11.91 9.63 22.85
N TYR A 153 12.59 9.34 21.72
CA TYR A 153 12.32 9.95 20.37
C TYR A 153 10.83 9.98 19.95
N TRP A 154 10.03 9.11 20.56
CA TRP A 154 8.62 8.99 20.37
C TRP A 154 7.77 9.93 21.24
N VAL A 155 8.25 10.66 22.27
CA VAL A 155 7.33 11.37 23.21
C VAL A 155 6.61 12.57 22.65
N PRO A 156 7.19 13.56 21.94
CA PRO A 156 6.37 14.62 21.35
C PRO A 156 5.39 14.08 20.31
N LEU A 157 5.77 13.00 19.61
CA LEU A 157 4.90 12.25 18.71
C LEU A 157 3.82 11.45 19.46
N VAL A 158 4.13 10.83 20.60
CA VAL A 158 3.18 10.09 21.46
C VAL A 158 2.35 11.04 22.29
N TRP A 159 2.82 12.25 22.59
CA TRP A 159 2.05 13.32 23.20
C TRP A 159 1.15 13.96 22.15
N ALA A 160 1.60 14.14 20.91
CA ALA A 160 0.74 14.55 19.81
C ALA A 160 -0.30 13.46 19.51
N VAL A 161 0.09 12.19 19.42
CA VAL A 161 -0.81 11.03 19.26
C VAL A 161 -1.70 10.86 20.47
N SER A 162 -1.23 11.07 21.70
CA SER A 162 -2.01 11.04 22.94
C SER A 162 -2.91 12.26 23.07
N LEU A 163 -2.53 13.43 22.55
CA LEU A 163 -3.39 14.62 22.48
C LEU A 163 -4.48 14.37 21.45
N ILE A 164 -4.14 13.80 20.30
CA ILE A 164 -5.07 13.40 19.24
C ILE A 164 -5.99 12.28 19.76
N GLU A 165 -5.48 11.32 20.52
CA GLU A 165 -6.22 10.21 21.10
C GLU A 165 -7.09 10.66 22.28
N SER A 166 -6.60 11.58 23.12
CA SER A 166 -7.39 12.24 24.16
C SER A 166 -8.46 13.12 23.52
N ALA A 167 -8.13 13.86 22.45
CA ALA A 167 -9.09 14.62 21.65
C ALA A 167 -10.09 13.72 20.90
N ARG A 168 -9.76 12.46 20.57
CA ARG A 168 -10.71 11.45 20.08
C ARG A 168 -11.58 10.88 21.21
N LYS A 169 -10.99 10.55 22.38
CA LYS A 169 -11.69 10.03 23.58
C LYS A 169 -12.64 11.07 24.20
N GLU A 170 -12.26 12.34 24.15
CA GLU A 170 -13.03 13.51 24.59
C GLU A 170 -13.93 14.07 23.48
N CYS A 171 -14.03 13.38 22.33
CA CYS A 171 -14.91 13.71 21.19
C CYS A 171 -14.68 15.10 20.54
N TYR A 172 -13.51 15.74 20.76
CA TYR A 172 -13.11 16.98 20.10
C TYR A 172 -12.80 16.76 18.61
N ILE A 173 -12.19 15.63 18.24
CA ILE A 173 -12.05 15.18 16.85
C ILE A 173 -13.29 14.33 16.53
N LYS A 174 -14.31 14.97 15.95
CA LYS A 174 -15.53 14.27 15.52
C LYS A 174 -15.17 13.23 14.44
N ASN A 175 -15.47 11.98 14.77
CA ASN A 175 -15.21 10.74 14.06
C ASN A 175 -15.10 10.80 12.53
N ASP A 176 -14.27 9.88 12.02
CA ASP A 176 -14.32 9.32 10.67
C ASP A 176 -15.70 8.67 10.42
N LEU A 177 -16.76 9.49 10.33
CA LEU A 177 -18.13 9.08 10.01
C LEU A 177 -18.15 8.19 8.76
N ALA A 178 -17.25 8.48 7.81
CA ALA A 178 -17.03 7.66 6.64
C ALA A 178 -16.64 6.21 6.98
N VAL A 179 -15.72 6.00 7.92
CA VAL A 179 -15.31 4.65 8.37
C VAL A 179 -16.51 3.94 8.98
N GLN A 180 -17.23 4.58 9.91
CA GLN A 180 -18.40 3.98 10.57
C GLN A 180 -19.48 3.59 9.56
N VAL A 181 -19.78 4.49 8.61
CA VAL A 181 -20.78 4.26 7.56
C VAL A 181 -20.34 3.11 6.64
N VAL A 182 -19.08 3.07 6.22
CA VAL A 182 -18.55 2.02 5.35
C VAL A 182 -18.54 0.68 6.08
N THR A 183 -18.05 0.63 7.32
CA THR A 183 -18.06 -0.60 8.13
C THR A 183 -19.49 -1.08 8.33
N LEU A 184 -20.42 -0.20 8.68
CA LEU A 184 -21.82 -0.56 8.87
C LEU A 184 -22.44 -1.09 7.56
N ALA A 185 -22.12 -0.49 6.42
CA ALA A 185 -22.60 -0.95 5.11
C ALA A 185 -22.08 -2.34 4.77
N VAL A 186 -20.78 -2.61 4.97
CA VAL A 186 -20.17 -3.92 4.69
C VAL A 186 -20.68 -4.99 5.67
N TYR A 187 -20.74 -4.70 6.97
CA TYR A 187 -21.22 -5.66 7.97
C TYR A 187 -22.73 -5.94 7.85
N SER A 188 -23.56 -4.94 7.55
CA SER A 188 -24.98 -5.16 7.28
C SER A 188 -25.21 -6.00 6.01
N PHE A 189 -24.40 -5.77 4.96
CA PHE A 189 -24.36 -6.65 3.80
C PHE A 189 -23.97 -8.09 4.16
N LEU A 190 -22.96 -8.30 5.01
CA LEU A 190 -22.55 -9.64 5.43
C LEU A 190 -23.64 -10.36 6.21
N VAL A 191 -24.27 -9.69 7.19
CA VAL A 191 -25.38 -10.26 7.97
C VAL A 191 -26.56 -10.61 7.08
N ALA A 192 -26.95 -9.72 6.16
CA ALA A 192 -28.01 -10.00 5.21
C ALA A 192 -27.64 -11.14 4.25
N THR A 193 -26.37 -11.29 3.90
CA THR A 193 -25.85 -12.37 3.04
C THR A 193 -25.87 -13.73 3.76
N ILE A 194 -25.60 -13.77 5.08
CA ILE A 194 -25.69 -15.00 5.90
C ILE A 194 -27.09 -15.63 5.78
N MET A 195 -28.15 -14.82 5.84
CA MET A 195 -29.53 -15.30 5.70
C MET A 195 -29.96 -15.43 4.24
N GLY A 196 -29.65 -14.43 3.41
CA GLY A 196 -30.16 -14.34 2.03
C GLY A 196 -29.53 -15.33 1.03
N ARG A 197 -28.40 -15.94 1.37
CA ARG A 197 -27.72 -16.94 0.54
C ARG A 197 -27.84 -18.38 1.07
N GLN A 198 -28.72 -18.62 2.04
CA GLN A 198 -29.04 -19.99 2.48
C GLN A 198 -29.63 -20.83 1.34
N PHE A 199 -29.30 -22.12 1.28
CA PHE A 199 -29.90 -23.05 0.33
C PHE A 199 -31.27 -23.50 0.85
N LEU A 200 -32.32 -23.22 0.08
CA LEU A 200 -33.71 -23.47 0.45
C LEU A 200 -34.26 -24.69 -0.33
N GLU A 201 -35.02 -25.53 0.37
CA GLU A 201 -35.60 -26.79 -0.12
C GLU A 201 -36.82 -26.54 -1.03
N ASN A 202 -37.68 -25.57 -0.69
CA ASN A 202 -38.94 -25.32 -1.39
C ASN A 202 -38.78 -24.30 -2.54
N GLN A 203 -37.87 -24.55 -3.48
CA GLN A 203 -37.81 -23.84 -4.77
C GLN A 203 -38.91 -24.36 -5.70
N GLY A 204 -40.17 -24.12 -5.34
CA GLY A 204 -41.33 -24.49 -6.15
C GLY A 204 -41.21 -23.92 -7.57
N ASN A 205 -40.94 -24.80 -8.53
CA ASN A 205 -41.33 -24.67 -9.94
C ASN A 205 -40.81 -23.43 -10.71
N ARG A 206 -39.60 -22.94 -10.41
CA ARG A 206 -38.91 -21.96 -11.28
C ARG A 206 -37.57 -22.54 -11.76
N ASN A 207 -37.46 -22.65 -13.08
CA ASN A 207 -36.42 -23.31 -13.87
C ASN A 207 -35.01 -22.71 -13.73
N ILE A 208 -34.44 -22.70 -12.53
CA ILE A 208 -33.01 -22.50 -12.32
C ILE A 208 -32.60 -23.57 -11.31
N GLY A 209 -31.97 -24.64 -11.80
CA GLY A 209 -31.41 -25.69 -10.95
C GLY A 209 -30.42 -25.08 -9.98
N THR A 210 -30.87 -24.78 -8.77
CA THR A 210 -30.00 -24.39 -7.67
C THR A 210 -29.41 -25.67 -7.14
N ILE A 211 -28.19 -25.98 -7.60
CA ILE A 211 -27.41 -27.09 -7.04
C ILE A 211 -27.19 -26.76 -5.56
N ASP A 212 -27.72 -27.60 -4.68
CA ASP A 212 -27.51 -27.47 -3.24
C ASP A 212 -26.14 -28.06 -2.89
N ILE A 213 -25.12 -27.20 -2.93
CA ILE A 213 -23.72 -27.58 -2.69
C ILE A 213 -23.40 -27.58 -1.18
N PHE A 214 -24.37 -27.25 -0.30
CA PHE A 214 -24.22 -27.02 1.16
C PHE A 214 -23.26 -25.86 1.53
N ILE A 215 -22.19 -25.65 0.75
CA ILE A 215 -21.19 -24.59 0.89
C ILE A 215 -21.35 -23.62 -0.30
N PRO A 216 -21.69 -22.34 -0.05
CA PRO A 216 -21.90 -21.37 -1.12
C PRO A 216 -20.58 -20.76 -1.62
N ILE A 217 -19.86 -21.48 -2.51
CA ILE A 217 -18.52 -21.09 -3.01
C ILE A 217 -18.48 -19.65 -3.54
N PHE A 218 -19.46 -19.24 -4.34
CA PHE A 218 -19.51 -17.88 -4.90
C PHE A 218 -19.77 -16.81 -3.85
N THR A 219 -20.47 -17.14 -2.76
CA THR A 219 -20.66 -16.21 -1.63
C THR A 219 -19.36 -16.01 -0.87
N TYR A 220 -18.56 -17.07 -0.67
CA TYR A 220 -17.21 -16.92 -0.12
C TYR A 220 -16.31 -16.04 -0.98
N LEU A 221 -16.40 -16.19 -2.31
CA LEU A 221 -15.65 -15.32 -3.23
C LEU A 221 -16.10 -13.86 -3.13
N GLN A 222 -17.41 -13.59 -3.05
CA GLN A 222 -17.95 -12.24 -2.84
C GLN A 222 -17.47 -11.64 -1.50
N ILE A 223 -17.49 -12.43 -0.43
CA ILE A 223 -17.01 -12.00 0.89
C ILE A 223 -15.52 -11.68 0.82
N LEU A 224 -14.70 -12.51 0.16
CA LEU A 224 -13.29 -12.24 -0.05
C LEU A 224 -13.07 -10.89 -0.73
N PHE A 225 -13.87 -10.56 -1.76
CA PHE A 225 -13.77 -9.26 -2.41
C PHE A 225 -14.19 -8.10 -1.49
N TYR A 226 -15.36 -8.17 -0.85
CA TYR A 226 -15.86 -7.04 -0.04
C TYR A 226 -15.09 -6.86 1.27
N LEU A 227 -14.89 -7.93 2.03
CA LEU A 227 -14.08 -7.87 3.26
C LEU A 227 -12.61 -7.61 2.92
N GLY A 228 -12.07 -8.23 1.88
CA GLY A 228 -10.68 -7.99 1.50
C GLY A 228 -10.43 -6.54 1.10
N TRP A 229 -11.37 -5.95 0.36
CA TRP A 229 -11.26 -4.55 -0.02
C TRP A 229 -11.40 -3.61 1.19
N LEU A 230 -12.28 -3.93 2.16
CA LEU A 230 -12.33 -3.22 3.45
C LEU A 230 -11.03 -3.39 4.24
N LYS A 231 -10.49 -4.62 4.33
CA LYS A 231 -9.24 -4.91 5.04
C LYS A 231 -8.04 -4.19 4.45
N VAL A 232 -7.97 -4.04 3.13
CA VAL A 232 -6.93 -3.22 2.49
C VAL A 232 -7.01 -1.77 2.95
N ALA A 233 -8.21 -1.20 3.09
CA ALA A 233 -8.34 0.14 3.66
C ALA A 233 -7.98 0.16 5.16
N GLU A 234 -8.36 -0.85 5.93
CA GLU A 234 -7.99 -0.95 7.36
C GLU A 234 -6.47 -1.00 7.56
N SER A 235 -5.72 -1.79 6.78
CA SER A 235 -4.25 -1.86 6.90
C SER A 235 -3.56 -0.57 6.49
N LEU A 236 -4.07 0.14 5.48
CA LEU A 236 -3.49 1.41 5.03
C LEU A 236 -3.92 2.61 5.89
N PHE A 237 -4.93 2.44 6.76
CA PHE A 237 -5.47 3.54 7.56
C PHE A 237 -4.46 4.11 8.55
N ASN A 238 -3.63 3.25 9.15
CA ASN A 238 -2.55 3.64 10.06
C ASN A 238 -1.22 2.96 9.67
N PRO A 239 -0.44 3.54 8.75
CA PRO A 239 0.76 2.90 8.21
C PRO A 239 1.98 2.90 9.14
N PHE A 240 1.83 3.36 10.38
CA PHE A 240 2.91 3.47 11.38
C PHE A 240 2.80 2.40 12.47
N GLY A 241 2.01 1.36 12.24
CA GLY A 241 1.80 0.25 13.17
C GLY A 241 2.93 -0.78 13.16
N LYS A 242 2.54 -2.04 13.34
CA LYS A 242 3.42 -3.21 13.36
C LYS A 242 2.99 -4.29 12.36
N ASP A 243 2.05 -3.96 11.48
CA ASP A 243 1.56 -4.88 10.47
C ASP A 243 2.64 -5.11 9.40
N ASP A 244 2.46 -6.14 8.56
CA ASP A 244 3.48 -6.53 7.58
C ASP A 244 3.65 -5.46 6.47
N GLU A 245 2.64 -4.61 6.29
CA GLU A 245 2.45 -3.62 5.23
C GLU A 245 2.81 -2.19 5.70
N ASP A 246 3.03 -2.00 6.99
CA ASP A 246 3.39 -0.72 7.58
C ASP A 246 4.78 -0.24 7.15
N PHE A 247 5.01 1.06 7.27
CA PHE A 247 6.30 1.67 6.97
C PHE A 247 7.38 1.17 7.93
N ASP A 248 8.53 0.80 7.38
CA ASP A 248 9.72 0.46 8.16
C ASP A 248 10.42 1.74 8.67
N VAL A 249 9.77 2.43 9.61
CA VAL A 249 10.28 3.69 10.18
C VAL A 249 11.59 3.47 10.92
N GLU A 250 11.73 2.35 11.63
CA GLU A 250 12.97 1.99 12.33
C GLU A 250 14.13 1.85 11.33
N GLY A 251 13.94 1.09 10.25
CA GLY A 251 14.93 0.98 9.18
C GLY A 251 15.25 2.31 8.50
N LEU A 252 14.24 3.18 8.33
CA LEU A 252 14.41 4.51 7.75
C LEU A 252 15.26 5.41 8.65
N VAL A 253 15.00 5.45 9.96
CA VAL A 253 15.76 6.24 10.94
C VAL A 253 17.23 5.77 10.97
N ASP A 254 17.44 4.46 11.03
CA ASP A 254 18.78 3.87 11.02
C ASP A 254 19.56 4.23 9.74
N ARG A 255 18.90 4.13 8.59
CA ARG A 255 19.45 4.50 7.28
C ARG A 255 19.79 5.99 7.23
N ASN A 256 18.88 6.85 7.68
CA ASN A 256 19.03 8.30 7.70
C ASN A 256 20.20 8.70 8.60
N MET A 257 20.29 8.15 9.81
CA MET A 257 21.43 8.39 10.68
C MET A 257 22.74 7.99 10.00
N ARG A 258 22.86 6.74 9.54
CA ARG A 258 24.11 6.22 8.95
C ARG A 258 24.56 7.03 7.73
N ILE A 259 23.64 7.32 6.80
CA ILE A 259 23.97 8.02 5.56
C ILE A 259 24.29 9.48 5.80
N SER A 260 23.50 10.20 6.61
CA SER A 260 23.79 11.61 6.86
C SER A 260 25.12 11.81 7.59
N TYR A 261 25.48 10.92 8.52
CA TYR A 261 26.81 10.91 9.12
C TYR A 261 27.92 10.60 8.12
N LEU A 262 27.69 9.66 7.20
CA LEU A 262 28.66 9.32 6.17
C LEU A 262 28.95 10.52 5.26
N ILE A 263 27.89 11.20 4.82
CA ILE A 263 27.96 12.40 3.97
C ILE A 263 28.70 13.52 4.70
N ALA A 264 28.29 13.86 5.92
CA ALA A 264 28.83 15.01 6.65
C ALA A 264 30.27 14.84 7.15
N ASP A 265 30.76 13.60 7.24
CA ASP A 265 32.05 13.29 7.83
C ASP A 265 33.04 12.65 6.84
N LYS A 266 32.72 11.46 6.34
CA LYS A 266 33.67 10.66 5.57
C LYS A 266 33.78 11.09 4.11
N MET A 267 32.72 11.64 3.55
CA MET A 267 32.62 12.00 2.13
C MET A 267 33.25 13.37 1.80
N LEU A 268 33.58 14.18 2.81
CA LEU A 268 34.16 15.50 2.59
C LEU A 268 35.57 15.39 2.00
N ASP A 269 35.75 16.01 0.83
CA ASP A 269 37.01 16.04 0.06
C ASP A 269 37.58 14.65 -0.27
N SER A 270 36.81 13.58 -0.05
CA SER A 270 37.15 12.22 -0.44
C SER A 270 36.48 11.93 -1.78
N HIS A 271 37.06 12.46 -2.85
CA HIS A 271 36.68 12.09 -4.20
C HIS A 271 37.71 11.10 -4.76
N PRO A 272 37.33 10.20 -5.68
CA PRO A 272 38.30 9.45 -6.45
C PRO A 272 39.23 10.42 -7.20
N GLU A 273 40.43 9.96 -7.53
CA GLU A 273 41.35 10.73 -8.36
C GLU A 273 40.69 11.04 -9.72
N LEU A 274 40.89 12.27 -10.20
CA LEU A 274 40.42 12.67 -11.52
C LEU A 274 41.21 11.89 -12.56
N GLN A 275 40.52 11.06 -13.33
CA GLN A 275 41.08 10.28 -14.42
C GLN A 275 40.36 10.67 -15.71
N GLN A 276 41.09 10.64 -16.82
CA GLN A 276 40.47 10.72 -18.13
C GLN A 276 39.51 9.55 -18.28
N ASP A 277 38.26 9.87 -18.62
CA ASP A 277 37.25 8.84 -18.84
C ASP A 277 37.46 8.17 -20.20
N LYS A 278 36.73 7.08 -20.44
CA LYS A 278 36.89 6.26 -21.65
C LYS A 278 36.53 7.02 -22.94
N HIS A 279 35.81 8.13 -22.84
CA HIS A 279 35.31 8.91 -23.98
C HIS A 279 35.97 10.29 -24.08
N TRP A 280 37.11 10.48 -23.40
CA TRP A 280 37.80 11.78 -23.31
C TRP A 280 38.08 12.45 -24.67
N ASP A 281 38.44 11.66 -25.69
CA ASP A 281 38.75 12.15 -27.04
C ASP A 281 37.56 12.03 -28.03
N GLU A 282 36.41 11.53 -27.58
CA GLU A 282 35.23 11.34 -28.45
C GLU A 282 34.35 12.61 -28.46
N VAL A 283 34.19 13.22 -29.64
CA VAL A 283 33.30 14.40 -29.82
C VAL A 283 31.83 14.04 -29.61
N PHE A 284 31.47 12.80 -29.95
CA PHE A 284 30.14 12.24 -29.75
C PHE A 284 30.27 10.98 -28.91
N TYR A 285 29.54 10.94 -27.80
CA TYR A 285 29.50 9.79 -26.90
C TYR A 285 29.07 8.53 -27.66
N LYS A 286 30.00 7.62 -27.98
CA LYS A 286 29.63 6.29 -28.46
C LYS A 286 29.22 5.47 -27.24
N GLN A 287 27.91 5.59 -26.93
CA GLN A 287 27.06 4.80 -26.06
C GLN A 287 27.75 3.85 -25.06
N ALA A 288 27.39 3.99 -23.77
CA ALA A 288 27.85 3.15 -22.67
C ALA A 288 27.94 1.66 -23.04
N LEU A 289 29.04 0.99 -22.65
CA LEU A 289 29.24 -0.44 -22.83
C LEU A 289 28.11 -1.23 -22.16
N ILE A 290 27.12 -1.64 -22.94
CA ILE A 290 26.00 -2.42 -22.45
C ILE A 290 26.45 -3.88 -22.30
N ARG A 291 26.30 -4.43 -21.10
CA ARG A 291 26.52 -5.86 -20.81
C ARG A 291 25.36 -6.68 -21.41
N THR A 292 25.27 -6.70 -22.75
CA THR A 292 24.25 -7.39 -23.58
C THR A 292 22.94 -7.78 -22.87
N PRO A 293 21.93 -6.90 -22.85
CA PRO A 293 20.55 -7.28 -23.05
C PRO A 293 20.23 -7.17 -24.55
N SER A 294 19.28 -8.00 -24.97
CA SER A 294 18.73 -8.16 -26.32
C SER A 294 18.92 -6.96 -27.27
N LYS A 295 19.41 -7.20 -28.49
CA LYS A 295 19.40 -6.22 -29.61
C LYS A 295 18.02 -5.62 -29.89
N LYS A 296 16.96 -6.16 -29.30
CA LYS A 296 15.55 -5.82 -29.51
C LYS A 296 15.10 -4.52 -28.83
N ASP A 297 15.84 -4.01 -27.85
CA ASP A 297 15.52 -2.76 -27.14
C ASP A 297 16.17 -1.52 -27.81
N ARG A 298 16.73 -1.70 -29.02
CA ARG A 298 17.44 -0.68 -29.81
C ARG A 298 16.73 -0.37 -31.12
N GLU A 299 15.42 -0.21 -31.09
CA GLU A 299 14.81 0.65 -32.10
C GLU A 299 15.05 2.09 -31.61
N GLU A 300 15.88 2.84 -32.34
CA GLU A 300 15.89 4.30 -32.18
C GLU A 300 14.45 4.76 -32.39
N GLU A 301 13.83 5.32 -31.36
CA GLU A 301 12.56 6.05 -31.51
C GLU A 301 12.84 7.25 -32.41
N ASN A 302 12.85 7.03 -33.72
CA ASN A 302 12.72 8.10 -34.68
C ASN A 302 11.37 8.75 -34.37
N GLU A 303 11.41 10.04 -34.04
CA GLU A 303 10.21 10.84 -33.79
C GLU A 303 9.15 10.55 -34.86
N THR A 304 7.88 10.53 -34.45
CA THR A 304 6.73 10.16 -35.31
C THR A 304 6.66 10.92 -36.64
N THR A 305 7.36 12.05 -36.75
CA THR A 305 7.45 12.94 -37.92
C THR A 305 8.64 12.69 -38.85
N ILE A 306 9.66 11.90 -38.46
CA ILE A 306 10.85 11.66 -39.31
C ILE A 306 10.49 10.82 -40.56
N ASN A 307 9.42 10.03 -40.49
CA ASN A 307 8.85 9.33 -41.65
C ASN A 307 8.08 10.25 -42.64
N LEU A 308 7.99 11.56 -42.38
CA LEU A 308 7.44 12.56 -43.32
C LEU A 308 8.53 13.30 -44.11
N LEU A 309 9.80 13.08 -43.81
CA LEU A 309 10.87 13.56 -44.66
C LEU A 309 10.86 12.68 -45.92
N PRO A 310 10.61 13.26 -47.12
CA PRO A 310 10.68 12.49 -48.35
C PRO A 310 12.07 11.86 -48.41
N LYS A 311 12.13 10.58 -48.78
CA LYS A 311 13.41 9.93 -49.09
C LYS A 311 14.09 10.78 -50.15
N ASP A 312 15.41 10.93 -50.11
CA ASP A 312 16.18 11.82 -51.00
C ASP A 312 15.91 11.58 -52.51
N ASP A 313 15.28 10.46 -52.87
CA ASP A 313 14.82 10.11 -54.22
C ASP A 313 13.48 10.74 -54.66
N GLU A 314 12.73 11.41 -53.77
CA GLU A 314 11.45 12.09 -54.06
C GLU A 314 11.56 13.63 -54.09
N ALA A 315 12.75 14.18 -53.82
CA ALA A 315 13.01 15.62 -53.91
C ALA A 315 13.36 16.05 -55.34
N ASP A 316 12.45 15.78 -56.29
CA ASP A 316 12.53 16.37 -57.63
C ASP A 316 12.25 17.89 -57.53
N PHE A 317 13.32 18.66 -57.38
CA PHE A 317 13.28 20.09 -57.68
C PHE A 317 13.13 20.25 -59.19
N VAL A 318 11.90 20.36 -59.66
CA VAL A 318 11.62 20.92 -61.00
C VAL A 318 11.99 22.40 -60.94
N VAL A 319 13.22 22.71 -61.34
CA VAL A 319 13.57 24.07 -61.74
C VAL A 319 13.03 24.25 -63.15
N SER A 320 11.89 24.95 -63.26
CA SER A 320 11.36 25.38 -64.56
C SER A 320 12.35 26.34 -65.24
N PRO A 321 12.54 26.23 -66.57
CA PRO A 321 13.53 27.00 -67.33
C PRO A 321 13.27 28.50 -67.42
#